data_AF-A0A968FMB6-F1
#
_entry.id   AF-A0A968FMB6-F1
#
_cell.length_a   1.000
_cell.length_b   1.000
_cell.length_c   1.000
_cell.angle_alpha   90.00
_cell.angle_beta   90.00
_cell.angle_gamma   90.00
#
_symmetry.space_group_name_H-M   'P 1'
#
loop_
_entity.id
_entity.type
_entity.pdbx_description
1 polymer ?
#
loop_
_entity_poly.entity_id
_entity_poly.type
_entity_poly.pdbx_seq_one_letter_code
_entity_poly.pdbx_strand_id
1 'polypeptide(L)'
;MSKNSSIEWTDHTWNPVTGCSKVSSGCKHCYAETFAERWRGIPGHPYEQGFDLRLRPDRLGKPLTWKKPRMIFVNSMSDLFHEAVPFDFIQRVFRT
;
A
#
# COMPACT_ATOMS: atom_id res chain seq x y z
N MET A 1 7.09 -1.59 7.24
CA MET A 1 7.32 -0.35 6.46
C MET A 1 8.51 0.35 7.08
N SER A 2 9.46 0.82 6.25
CA SER A 2 10.73 1.39 6.73
C SER A 2 10.51 2.65 7.58
N LYS A 3 11.42 2.91 8.53
CA LYS A 3 11.42 4.12 9.36
C LYS A 3 11.75 5.40 8.57
N ASN A 4 12.35 5.27 7.39
CA ASN A 4 12.60 6.33 6.41
C ASN A 4 12.40 5.75 5.01
N SER A 5 11.70 6.46 4.12
CA SER A 5 11.59 6.07 2.71
C SER A 5 12.92 6.28 1.98
N SER A 6 13.22 5.44 0.99
CA SER A 6 14.31 5.68 0.03
C SER A 6 13.85 6.50 -1.19
N ILE A 7 12.56 6.87 -1.24
CA ILE A 7 11.98 7.68 -2.29
C ILE A 7 12.23 9.15 -1.93
N GLU A 8 12.95 9.87 -2.78
CA GLU A 8 13.57 11.16 -2.45
C GLU A 8 12.62 12.25 -1.94
N TRP A 9 11.37 12.27 -2.41
CA TRP A 9 10.40 13.33 -2.12
C TRP A 9 9.49 13.05 -0.91
N THR A 10 9.56 11.85 -0.30
CA THR A 10 8.66 11.47 0.80
C THR A 10 9.45 10.96 2.01
N ASP A 11 8.97 11.28 3.20
CA ASP A 11 9.51 10.73 4.44
C ASP A 11 9.12 9.26 4.64
N HIS A 12 7.89 8.90 4.23
CA HIS A 12 7.33 7.57 4.44
C HIS A 12 6.30 7.16 3.41
N THR A 13 6.19 5.84 3.19
CA THR A 13 5.06 5.25 2.48
C THR A 13 3.99 4.78 3.47
N TRP A 14 2.72 4.90 3.06
CA TRP A 14 1.57 4.37 3.78
C TRP A 14 0.68 3.62 2.80
N ASN A 15 0.48 2.31 3.05
CA ASN A 15 -0.25 1.42 2.14
C ASN A 15 -1.42 0.76 2.91
N PRO A 16 -2.55 1.47 3.08
CA PRO A 16 -3.81 0.92 3.59
C PRO A 16 -4.46 -0.12 2.67
N VAL A 17 -3.99 -0.23 1.42
CA VAL A 17 -4.36 -1.29 0.47
C VAL A 17 -3.09 -2.03 0.02
N THR A 18 -3.24 -3.23 -0.51
CA THR A 18 -2.21 -3.99 -1.23
C THR A 18 -2.79 -4.39 -2.57
N GLY A 19 -2.00 -4.33 -3.64
CA GLY A 19 -2.42 -4.81 -4.96
C GLY A 19 -3.27 -3.82 -5.76
N CYS A 20 -3.34 -4.06 -7.07
CA CYS A 20 -4.24 -3.42 -8.03
C CYS A 20 -4.36 -4.30 -9.29
N SER A 21 -5.31 -3.96 -10.17
CA SER A 21 -5.46 -4.62 -11.47
C SER A 21 -4.58 -3.97 -12.55
N LYS A 22 -4.09 -4.77 -13.50
CA LYS A 22 -3.35 -4.27 -14.66
C LYS A 22 -4.33 -3.63 -15.64
N VAL A 23 -4.15 -2.33 -15.91
CA VAL A 23 -5.07 -1.55 -16.77
C VAL A 23 -4.47 -1.16 -18.11
N SER A 24 -3.14 -1.25 -18.28
CA SER A 24 -2.47 -0.89 -19.53
C SER A 24 -1.12 -1.59 -19.70
N SER A 25 -0.48 -1.40 -20.86
CA SER A 25 0.88 -1.88 -21.13
C SER A 25 1.93 -1.34 -20.16
N GLY A 26 1.67 -0.18 -19.51
CA GLY A 26 2.52 0.37 -18.47
C GLY A 26 2.66 -0.53 -17.23
N CYS A 27 1.69 -1.41 -16.99
CA CYS A 27 1.72 -2.34 -15.86
C CYS A 27 2.64 -3.56 -16.08
N LYS A 28 3.15 -3.77 -17.30
CA LYS A 28 3.87 -4.99 -17.71
C LYS A 28 5.10 -5.29 -16.84
N HIS A 29 5.77 -4.24 -16.33
CA HIS A 29 6.98 -4.34 -15.51
C HIS A 29 6.79 -3.69 -14.13
N CYS A 30 5.60 -3.87 -13.53
CA CYS A 30 5.28 -3.32 -12.23
C CYS A 30 6.23 -3.84 -11.14
N TYR A 31 7.00 -2.92 -10.54
CA TYR A 31 7.92 -3.26 -9.45
C TYR A 31 7.16 -3.76 -8.21
N ALA A 32 5.98 -3.20 -7.92
CA ALA A 32 5.20 -3.52 -6.73
C ALA A 32 4.66 -4.95 -6.78
N GLU A 33 4.18 -5.37 -7.96
CA GLU A 33 3.75 -6.75 -8.23
C GLU A 33 4.94 -7.70 -8.08
N THR A 34 6.03 -7.45 -8.80
CA THR A 34 7.24 -8.29 -8.75
C THR A 34 7.76 -8.45 -7.32
N PHE A 35 7.76 -7.36 -6.54
CA PHE A 35 8.17 -7.39 -5.14
C PHE A 35 7.22 -8.22 -4.28
N ALA A 36 5.91 -8.03 -4.41
CA ALA A 36 4.92 -8.73 -3.61
C ALA A 36 4.89 -10.23 -3.92
N GLU A 37 4.92 -10.61 -5.20
CA GLU A 37 4.91 -11.99 -5.66
C GLU A 37 6.10 -12.82 -5.17
N ARG A 38 7.26 -12.17 -4.97
CA ARG A 38 8.44 -12.83 -4.38
C ARG A 38 8.15 -13.48 -3.02
N TRP A 39 7.19 -12.96 -2.28
CA TRP A 39 6.85 -13.42 -0.93
C TRP A 39 5.58 -14.24 -0.86
N ARG A 40 4.95 -14.54 -2.00
CA ARG A 40 3.72 -15.35 -2.02
C ARG A 40 3.98 -16.72 -1.40
N GLY A 41 3.08 -17.13 -0.51
CA GLY A 41 3.15 -18.40 0.21
C GLY A 41 4.11 -18.44 1.39
N ILE A 42 4.81 -17.35 1.72
CA ILE A 42 5.66 -17.27 2.92
C ILE A 42 4.79 -16.92 4.15
N PRO A 43 4.57 -17.85 5.10
CA PRO A 43 3.65 -17.64 6.20
C PRO A 43 4.04 -16.44 7.07
N GLY A 44 3.06 -15.59 7.40
CA GLY A 44 3.25 -14.42 8.27
C GLY A 44 3.92 -13.23 7.59
N HIS A 45 4.33 -13.33 6.33
CA HIS A 45 4.84 -12.17 5.60
C HIS A 45 3.68 -11.23 5.20
N PRO A 46 3.85 -9.89 5.23
CA PRO A 46 2.79 -8.97 4.82
C PRO A 46 2.24 -9.17 3.40
N TYR A 47 3.03 -9.81 2.52
CA TYR A 47 2.69 -10.17 1.15
C TYR A 47 2.59 -11.69 0.94
N GLU A 48 2.20 -12.45 1.97
CA GLU A 48 1.93 -13.89 1.87
C GLU A 48 0.94 -14.21 0.73
N GLN A 49 -0.01 -13.32 0.46
CA GLN A 49 -0.98 -13.42 -0.64
C GLN A 49 -0.52 -12.71 -1.92
N GLY A 50 0.78 -12.47 -2.08
CA GLY A 50 1.35 -11.77 -3.23
C GLY A 50 0.75 -10.38 -3.46
N PHE A 51 0.49 -10.04 -4.73
CA PHE A 51 -0.05 -8.75 -5.17
C PHE A 51 -1.58 -8.71 -5.23
N ASP A 52 -2.28 -9.68 -4.62
CA ASP A 52 -3.73 -9.72 -4.62
C ASP A 52 -4.32 -8.50 -3.90
N LEU A 53 -5.43 -7.97 -4.43
CA LEU A 53 -6.10 -6.82 -3.84
C LEU A 53 -6.52 -7.13 -2.40
N ARG A 54 -6.04 -6.33 -1.46
CA ARG A 54 -6.35 -6.52 -0.04
C ARG A 54 -6.40 -5.23 0.74
N LEU A 55 -7.49 -5.04 1.46
CA LEU A 55 -7.61 -3.98 2.46
C LEU A 55 -6.71 -4.31 3.67
N ARG A 56 -6.10 -3.27 4.24
CA ARG A 56 -5.26 -3.35 5.44
C ARG A 56 -5.81 -2.44 6.55
N PRO A 57 -6.96 -2.79 7.18
CA PRO A 57 -7.54 -1.99 8.25
C PRO A 57 -6.58 -1.79 9.43
N ASP A 58 -5.70 -2.79 9.67
CA ASP A 58 -4.63 -2.76 10.68
C ASP A 58 -3.63 -1.62 10.49
N ARG A 59 -3.54 -1.08 9.27
CA ARG A 59 -2.62 0.01 8.92
C ARG A 59 -3.26 1.39 8.95
N LEU A 60 -4.57 1.49 9.15
CA LEU A 60 -5.26 2.78 9.12
C LEU A 60 -4.70 3.74 10.17
N GLY A 61 -4.54 3.29 11.42
CA GLY A 61 -4.01 4.15 12.48
C GLY A 61 -2.52 4.50 12.37
N LYS A 62 -1.80 4.05 11.33
CA LYS A 62 -0.33 4.20 11.26
C LYS A 62 0.10 5.68 11.23
N PRO A 63 -0.50 6.57 10.43
CA PRO A 63 -0.13 7.98 10.40
C PRO A 63 -0.29 8.69 11.75
N LEU A 64 -1.32 8.34 12.51
CA LEU A 64 -1.59 8.90 13.84
C LEU A 64 -0.51 8.56 14.88
N THR A 65 0.32 7.55 14.64
CA THR A 65 1.43 7.19 15.55
C THR A 65 2.66 8.09 15.39
N TRP A 66 2.71 8.94 14.37
CA TRP A 66 3.88 9.76 14.08
C TRP A 66 3.84 11.11 14.82
N LYS A 67 4.86 11.37 15.64
CA LYS A 67 4.96 12.58 16.47
C LYS A 67 5.34 13.86 15.71
N LYS A 68 6.02 13.73 14.57
CA LYS A 68 6.49 14.86 13.75
C LYS A 68 5.70 14.90 12.44
N PRO A 69 5.36 16.09 11.91
CA PRO A 69 4.82 16.23 10.56
C PRO A 69 5.73 15.55 9.53
N ARG A 70 5.13 14.92 8.51
CA ARG A 70 5.81 14.12 7.48
C ARG A 70 5.08 14.24 6.15
N MET A 71 5.82 14.22 5.06
CA MET A 71 5.30 14.03 3.70
C MET A 71 5.13 12.54 3.42
N ILE A 72 3.92 12.10 3.13
CA ILE A 72 3.56 10.68 3.05
C ILE A 72 3.13 10.30 1.64
N PHE A 73 3.78 9.31 1.05
CA PHE A 73 3.32 8.69 -0.20
C PHE A 73 2.30 7.58 0.12
N VAL A 74 1.03 7.87 -0.17
CA VAL A 74 -0.06 6.90 -0.04
C VAL A 74 -0.07 5.94 -1.23
N ASN A 75 -0.21 4.65 -0.95
CA ASN A 75 -0.41 3.59 -1.93
C ASN A 75 0.71 3.41 -2.97
N SER A 76 1.97 3.43 -2.53
CA SER A 76 3.11 3.09 -3.39
C SER A 76 3.09 1.64 -3.91
N MET A 77 2.34 0.74 -3.27
CA MET A 77 2.27 -0.70 -3.57
C MET A 77 0.83 -1.17 -3.89
N SER A 78 -0.07 -0.26 -4.26
CA SER A 78 -1.49 -0.57 -4.46
C SER A 78 -2.23 0.57 -5.15
N ASP A 79 -3.54 0.42 -5.32
CA ASP A 79 -4.44 1.49 -5.74
C ASP A 79 -5.54 1.69 -4.68
N LEU A 80 -5.71 2.93 -4.20
CA LEU A 80 -6.70 3.26 -3.15
C LEU A 80 -8.12 3.31 -3.74
N PHE A 81 -8.22 3.69 -5.00
CA PHE A 81 -9.47 3.93 -5.70
C PHE A 81 -9.82 2.79 -6.66
N HIS A 82 -9.18 1.62 -6.48
CA HIS A 82 -9.55 0.42 -7.20
C HIS A 82 -11.04 0.12 -6.98
N GLU A 83 -11.74 -0.29 -8.04
CA GLU A 83 -13.20 -0.50 -8.05
C GLU A 83 -13.74 -1.41 -6.94
N ALA A 84 -12.94 -2.40 -6.53
CA ALA A 84 -13.26 -3.32 -5.45
C ALA A 84 -12.90 -2.82 -4.03
N VAL A 85 -12.41 -1.59 -3.88
CA VAL A 85 -12.21 -0.93 -2.58
C VAL A 85 -13.50 -0.21 -2.18
N PRO A 86 -14.14 -0.61 -1.05
CA PRO A 86 -15.37 0.04 -0.60
C PRO A 86 -15.18 1.53 -0.30
N PHE A 87 -16.17 2.34 -0.65
CA PHE A 87 -16.13 3.78 -0.41
C PHE A 87 -15.98 4.13 1.09
N ASP A 88 -16.60 3.36 1.98
CA ASP A 88 -16.44 3.56 3.43
C ASP A 88 -14.98 3.37 3.89
N PHE A 89 -14.25 2.45 3.25
CA PHE A 89 -12.84 2.24 3.55
C PHE A 89 -11.99 3.44 3.12
N ILE A 90 -12.28 4.00 1.94
CA ILE A 90 -11.65 5.23 1.46
C ILE A 90 -11.91 6.37 2.44
N GLN A 91 -13.15 6.55 2.88
CA GLN A 91 -13.48 7.59 3.87
C GLN A 91 -12.70 7.42 5.17
N ARG A 92 -12.49 6.19 5.64
CA ARG A 92 -11.68 5.92 6.84
C ARG A 92 -10.21 6.29 6.65
N VAL A 93 -9.66 6.07 5.45
CA VAL A 93 -8.29 6.52 5.11
C VAL A 93 -8.18 8.03 5.19
N PHE A 94 -9.15 8.79 4.65
CA PHE A 94 -9.14 10.26 4.68
C PHE A 94 -9.42 10.87 6.07
N ARG A 95 -9.98 10.10 7.01
CA ARG A 95 -10.22 10.53 8.41
C ARG A 95 -9.06 10.23 9.35
N THR A 96 -8.00 9.62 8.84
CA THR A 96 -6.78 9.30 9.58
C THR A 96 -5.87 10.52 9.60
#